data_AF-A0A7S0MQZ2-F1
#
_entry.id   AF-A0A7S0MQZ2-F1
#
_cell.length_a   1.000
_cell.length_b   1.000
_cell.length_c   1.000
_cell.angle_alpha   90.00
_cell.angle_beta   90.00
_cell.angle_gamma   90.00
#
_symmetry.space_group_name_H-M   'P 1'
#
loop_
_entity.id
_entity.type
_entity.pdbx_description
1 polymer ?
#
loop_
_entity_poly.entity_id
_entity_poly.type
_entity_poly.pdbx_seq_one_letter_code
_entity_poly.pdbx_strand_id
1 'polypeptide(L)'
;VRGYGLAPAPGSSGWRAAERWTVALAAGETVTAVGPHDPDEAVKSAGRILGNRAVKLKYINVNLLALASIAQGRGKDPVVRVYLIDTVVGAIVHSAVHKDATGPVHLVQTENLVVYSYWNQRKERQEVAVLELFERTDVEIASAAQMVRFNSSGSAFDSLRADKPSVHGQAYLLPQGLRALAVTTTLRGVTPKAFLAALSTDQVLSLDRRFLDPRRPTAKPTPEDLEEGLVPYAPVLPVMPTAVLSYNRTVHRLRAIRVAPARIESTCHMVAFGADIFYTRVTPAKAFDCLGEDFNYLSLILSVVALGAATWAVVWFQARKDLAAAWK
;
A
#
# COMPACT_ATOMS: atom_id res chain seq x y z
N VAL A 1 11.44 22.25 10.37
CA VAL A 1 10.03 22.11 9.95
C VAL A 1 9.16 22.77 10.99
N ARG A 2 8.16 23.55 10.61
CA ARG A 2 7.27 24.26 11.54
C ARG A 2 5.82 23.85 11.29
N GLY A 3 5.05 23.73 12.36
CA GLY A 3 3.61 23.47 12.30
C GLY A 3 2.83 24.68 12.77
N TYR A 4 1.77 25.00 12.05
CA TYR A 4 0.88 26.11 12.35
C TYR A 4 -0.53 25.58 12.56
N GLY A 5 -1.25 26.16 13.53
CA GLY A 5 -2.67 25.93 13.75
C GLY A 5 -3.44 27.23 13.59
N LEU A 6 -4.72 27.13 13.24
CA LEU A 6 -5.59 28.30 13.20
C LEU A 6 -5.88 28.78 14.63
N ALA A 7 -5.84 30.10 14.82
CA ALA A 7 -6.20 30.78 16.05
C ALA A 7 -7.02 32.03 15.71
N PRO A 8 -7.93 32.48 16.60
CA PRO A 8 -8.63 33.75 16.40
C PRO A 8 -7.63 34.91 16.28
N ALA A 9 -7.88 35.80 15.34
CA ALA A 9 -7.11 37.02 15.20
C ALA A 9 -7.49 38.02 16.31
N PRO A 10 -6.53 38.60 17.05
CA PRO A 10 -6.86 39.56 18.11
C PRO A 10 -7.62 40.76 17.53
N GLY A 11 -8.78 41.08 18.11
CA GLY A 11 -9.56 42.28 17.73
C GLY A 11 -10.30 42.20 16.39
N SER A 12 -10.45 41.03 15.78
CA SER A 12 -11.29 40.84 14.58
C SER A 12 -12.00 39.49 14.60
N SER A 13 -13.02 39.32 13.75
CA SER A 13 -13.67 38.01 13.52
C SER A 13 -12.86 37.08 12.61
N GLY A 14 -11.58 37.41 12.32
CA GLY A 14 -10.72 36.66 11.42
C GLY A 14 -9.93 35.53 12.10
N TRP A 15 -9.27 34.71 11.28
CA TRP A 15 -8.36 33.66 11.72
C TRP A 15 -6.92 34.03 11.37
N ARG A 16 -5.96 33.62 12.20
CA ARG A 16 -4.53 33.73 11.92
C ARG A 16 -3.84 32.37 12.10
N ALA A 17 -2.76 32.17 11.37
CA ALA A 17 -1.84 31.06 11.63
C ALA A 17 -1.02 31.38 12.89
N ALA A 18 -1.07 30.51 13.88
CA ALA A 18 -0.23 30.55 15.06
C ALA A 18 0.71 29.35 15.05
N GLU A 19 2.01 29.58 15.24
CA GLU A 19 2.98 28.50 15.37
C GLU A 19 2.64 27.64 16.58
N ARG A 20 2.58 26.31 16.40
CA ARG A 20 2.23 25.34 17.44
C ARG A 20 3.43 24.52 17.87
N TRP A 21 4.27 24.13 16.91
CA TRP A 21 5.44 23.32 17.15
C TRP A 21 6.49 23.59 16.09
N THR A 22 7.74 23.34 16.45
CA THR A 22 8.88 23.40 15.53
C THR A 22 9.78 22.21 15.77
N VAL A 23 10.13 21.50 14.69
CA VAL A 23 11.09 20.41 14.67
C VAL A 23 12.37 20.90 13.99
N ALA A 24 13.45 20.96 14.75
CA ALA A 24 14.79 21.20 14.22
C ALA A 24 15.35 19.90 13.64
N LEU A 25 15.68 19.92 12.35
CA LEU A 25 16.44 18.84 11.71
C LEU A 25 17.91 18.94 12.12
N ALA A 26 18.70 17.88 11.94
CA ALA A 26 20.10 17.94 12.32
C ALA A 26 20.85 18.98 11.47
N ALA A 27 21.92 19.57 12.03
CA ALA A 27 22.67 20.62 11.36
C ALA A 27 23.25 20.12 10.02
N GLY A 28 23.04 20.90 8.95
CA GLY A 28 23.52 20.58 7.60
C GLY A 28 22.59 19.67 6.79
N GLU A 29 21.40 19.35 7.31
CA GLU A 29 20.38 18.61 6.57
C GLU A 29 19.54 19.50 5.66
N THR A 30 19.29 19.00 4.45
CA THR A 30 18.38 19.60 3.47
C THR A 30 17.23 18.65 3.20
N VAL A 31 16.00 19.15 3.21
CA VAL A 31 14.81 18.34 2.91
C VAL A 31 14.78 18.05 1.41
N THR A 32 14.60 16.78 1.04
CA THR A 32 14.64 16.35 -0.37
C THR A 32 13.36 15.69 -0.84
N ALA A 33 12.63 15.02 0.05
CA ALA A 33 11.34 14.41 -0.26
C ALA A 33 10.38 14.47 0.93
N VAL A 34 9.09 14.54 0.62
CA VAL A 34 7.99 14.47 1.57
C VAL A 34 6.93 13.54 1.02
N GLY A 35 6.35 12.71 1.88
CA GLY A 35 5.21 11.85 1.58
C GLY A 35 4.20 11.97 2.71
N PRO A 36 3.20 12.84 2.57
CA PRO A 36 2.07 12.84 3.49
C PRO A 36 1.25 11.56 3.31
N HIS A 37 0.49 11.21 4.34
CA HIS A 37 -0.61 10.28 4.17
C HIS A 37 -1.68 10.87 3.23
N ASP A 38 -2.32 10.02 2.43
CA ASP A 38 -3.45 10.45 1.60
C ASP A 38 -4.70 10.53 2.49
N PRO A 39 -5.30 11.72 2.69
CA PRO A 39 -6.46 11.87 3.58
C PRO A 39 -7.71 11.15 3.05
N ASP A 40 -7.76 10.88 1.74
CA ASP A 40 -8.88 10.20 1.10
C ASP A 40 -8.62 8.68 0.97
N GLU A 41 -7.52 8.17 1.52
CA GLU A 41 -7.21 6.74 1.50
C GLU A 41 -8.22 5.94 2.34
N ALA A 42 -8.98 5.08 1.67
CA ALA A 42 -9.77 4.07 2.35
C ALA A 42 -8.87 2.96 2.90
N VAL A 43 -9.02 2.65 4.19
CA VAL A 43 -8.36 1.52 4.86
C VAL A 43 -9.42 0.59 5.45
N LYS A 44 -9.54 -0.63 4.91
CA LYS A 44 -10.61 -1.55 5.33
C LYS A 44 -10.33 -2.25 6.66
N SER A 45 -9.07 -2.58 6.93
CA SER A 45 -8.67 -3.35 8.11
C SER A 45 -7.66 -2.59 8.94
N ALA A 46 -8.05 -2.29 10.19
CA ALA A 46 -7.18 -1.69 11.20
C ALA A 46 -6.17 -2.69 11.79
N GLY A 47 -6.37 -3.99 11.56
CA GLY A 47 -5.49 -5.06 12.03
C GLY A 47 -4.90 -5.91 10.90
N ARG A 48 -3.80 -6.58 11.21
CA ARG A 48 -3.23 -7.67 10.42
C ARG A 48 -3.34 -8.96 11.22
N ILE A 49 -3.85 -10.03 10.60
CA ILE A 49 -3.92 -11.36 11.21
C ILE A 49 -2.54 -12.01 11.06
N LEU A 50 -2.01 -12.53 12.16
CA LEU A 50 -0.75 -13.25 12.24
C LEU A 50 -0.95 -14.76 12.05
N GLY A 51 0.13 -15.52 11.88
CA GLY A 51 0.09 -16.96 11.63
C GLY A 51 -0.54 -17.72 12.79
N ASN A 52 -0.27 -17.28 14.02
CA ASN A 52 -0.91 -17.81 15.22
C ASN A 52 -2.36 -17.31 15.45
N ARG A 53 -2.98 -16.68 14.43
CA ARG A 53 -4.33 -16.07 14.45
C ARG A 53 -4.50 -14.87 15.39
N ALA A 54 -3.44 -14.46 16.09
CA ALA A 54 -3.44 -13.20 16.82
C ALA A 54 -3.52 -12.03 15.82
N VAL A 55 -3.94 -10.88 16.31
CA VAL A 55 -4.10 -9.69 15.48
C VAL A 55 -3.13 -8.63 15.94
N LYS A 56 -2.36 -8.11 14.99
CA LYS A 56 -1.50 -6.94 15.21
C LYS A 56 -2.18 -5.70 14.68
N LEU A 57 -2.47 -4.75 15.57
CA LEU A 57 -3.10 -3.48 15.20
C LEU A 57 -2.10 -2.59 14.45
N LYS A 58 -2.54 -2.11 13.30
CA LYS A 58 -1.78 -1.20 12.45
C LYS A 58 -1.80 0.18 13.06
N TYR A 59 -0.64 0.83 13.12
CA TYR A 59 -0.59 2.23 13.52
C TYR A 59 -0.94 3.11 12.32
N ILE A 60 -2.19 3.58 12.26
CA ILE A 60 -2.71 4.39 11.15
C ILE A 60 -2.94 5.81 11.67
N ASN A 61 -2.04 6.71 11.29
CA ASN A 61 -2.13 8.13 11.64
C ASN A 61 -2.22 8.96 10.35
N VAL A 62 -3.40 9.51 10.08
CA VAL A 62 -3.65 10.36 8.89
C VAL A 62 -2.83 11.66 8.94
N ASN A 63 -2.45 12.09 10.13
CA ASN A 63 -1.60 13.27 10.35
C ASN A 63 -0.10 12.93 10.34
N LEU A 64 0.29 11.72 9.94
CA LEU A 64 1.69 11.33 9.86
C LEU A 64 2.31 11.82 8.55
N LEU A 65 3.39 12.60 8.68
CA LEU A 65 4.21 13.06 7.57
C LEU A 65 5.53 12.29 7.56
N ALA A 66 5.78 11.55 6.49
CA ALA A 66 7.11 11.03 6.21
C ALA A 66 7.95 12.09 5.48
N LEU A 67 9.13 12.38 6.01
CA LEU A 67 10.02 13.42 5.49
C LEU A 67 11.43 12.86 5.36
N ALA A 68 12.05 13.03 4.20
CA ALA A 68 13.43 12.65 3.95
C ALA A 68 14.33 13.89 3.88
N SER A 69 15.47 13.82 4.56
CA SER A 69 16.53 14.81 4.49
C SER A 69 17.87 14.17 4.12
N ILE A 70 18.74 14.98 3.53
CA ILE A 70 20.11 14.60 3.20
C ILE A 70 21.07 15.56 3.91
N ALA A 71 21.99 15.00 4.67
CA ALA A 71 23.17 15.71 5.15
C ALA A 71 24.34 15.40 4.20
N GLN A 72 24.84 16.40 3.49
CA GLN A 72 26.00 16.27 2.61
C GLN A 72 26.90 17.50 2.80
N GLY A 73 28.01 17.31 3.52
CA GLY A 73 29.02 18.35 3.75
C GLY A 73 30.34 18.01 3.08
N ARG A 74 31.15 19.02 2.73
CA ARG A 74 32.52 18.79 2.23
C ARG A 74 33.30 17.91 3.21
N GLY A 75 33.79 16.76 2.75
CA GLY A 75 34.62 15.84 3.53
C GLY A 75 33.88 14.99 4.57
N LYS A 76 32.53 14.94 4.53
CA LYS A 76 31.73 14.02 5.37
C LYS A 76 30.97 13.04 4.48
N ASP A 77 30.85 11.80 4.95
CA ASP A 77 30.03 10.78 4.28
C ASP A 77 28.57 11.25 4.24
N PRO A 78 27.88 11.16 3.08
CA PRO A 78 26.51 11.61 3.00
C PRO A 78 25.59 10.69 3.79
N VAL A 79 24.57 11.29 4.40
CA VAL A 79 23.59 10.58 5.22
C VAL A 79 22.20 10.95 4.77
N VAL A 80 21.39 9.95 4.44
CA VAL A 80 19.94 10.11 4.26
C VAL A 80 19.25 9.80 5.58
N ARG A 81 18.36 10.68 6.02
CA ARG A 81 17.47 10.42 7.16
C ARG A 81 16.03 10.49 6.74
N VAL A 82 15.21 9.61 7.30
CA VAL A 82 13.76 9.62 7.14
C VAL A 82 13.13 9.81 8.51
N TYR A 83 12.34 10.85 8.65
CA TYR A 83 11.59 11.21 9.85
C TYR A 83 10.10 10.94 9.62
N LEU A 84 9.46 10.29 10.58
CA LEU A 84 8.01 10.19 10.65
C LEU A 84 7.54 11.17 11.71
N ILE A 85 6.87 12.23 11.30
CA ILE A 85 6.49 13.36 12.16
C ILE A 85 4.96 13.42 12.22
N ASP A 86 4.39 13.41 13.42
CA ASP A 86 2.97 13.72 13.60
C ASP A 86 2.78 15.24 13.41
N THR A 87 1.96 15.65 12.44
CA THR A 87 1.80 17.07 12.08
C THR A 87 0.90 17.85 13.03
N VAL A 88 0.14 17.18 13.91
CA VAL A 88 -0.69 17.84 14.93
C VAL A 88 0.18 18.28 16.10
N VAL A 89 0.99 17.35 16.64
CA VAL A 89 1.80 17.61 17.84
C VAL A 89 3.26 17.98 17.55
N GLY A 90 3.76 17.72 16.35
CA GLY A 90 5.16 17.92 15.99
C GLY A 90 6.10 16.87 16.57
N ALA A 91 5.58 15.74 17.02
CA ALA A 91 6.37 14.67 17.61
C ALA A 91 7.05 13.83 16.51
N ILE A 92 8.34 13.56 16.68
CA ILE A 92 9.04 12.56 15.86
C ILE A 92 8.64 11.17 16.37
N VAL A 93 7.76 10.51 15.62
CA VAL A 93 7.24 9.17 15.90
C VAL A 93 8.34 8.12 15.70
N HIS A 94 9.11 8.26 14.61
CA HIS A 94 10.25 7.40 14.30
C HIS A 94 11.26 8.13 13.42
N SER A 95 12.53 7.69 13.45
CA SER A 95 13.56 8.16 12.53
C SER A 95 14.45 7.01 12.07
N ALA A 96 14.68 6.90 10.76
CA ALA A 96 15.62 5.97 10.16
C ALA A 96 16.84 6.74 9.59
N VAL A 97 18.02 6.13 9.65
CA VAL A 97 19.29 6.77 9.26
C VAL A 97 20.07 5.81 8.37
N HIS A 98 20.43 6.27 7.18
CA HIS A 98 21.22 5.54 6.20
C HIS A 98 22.55 6.25 6.00
N LYS A 99 23.64 5.62 6.44
CA LYS A 99 25.00 6.11 6.23
C LYS A 99 25.45 5.80 4.81
N ASP A 100 26.37 6.61 4.29
CA ASP A 100 26.87 6.50 2.91
C ASP A 100 25.73 6.50 1.89
N ALA A 101 24.66 7.25 2.14
CA ALA A 101 23.46 7.28 1.32
C ALA A 101 23.20 8.68 0.80
N THR A 102 22.72 8.77 -0.43
CA THR A 102 22.40 10.02 -1.12
C THR A 102 21.10 9.90 -1.92
N GLY A 103 20.71 11.00 -2.56
CA GLY A 103 19.50 11.10 -3.38
C GLY A 103 19.70 10.67 -4.84
N PRO A 104 18.64 10.77 -5.66
CA PRO A 104 17.32 11.27 -5.30
C PRO A 104 16.59 10.31 -4.35
N VAL A 105 15.90 10.87 -3.35
CA VAL A 105 15.03 10.09 -2.46
C VAL A 105 13.61 10.16 -3.00
N HIS A 106 12.99 9.00 -3.20
CA HIS A 106 11.57 8.89 -3.50
C HIS A 106 10.89 8.26 -2.30
N LEU A 107 9.74 8.79 -1.90
CA LEU A 107 9.10 8.41 -0.66
C LEU A 107 7.58 8.42 -0.84
N VAL A 108 6.93 7.35 -0.37
CA VAL A 108 5.48 7.16 -0.43
C VAL A 108 5.00 6.50 0.86
N GLN A 109 3.79 6.86 1.28
CA GLN A 109 3.13 6.35 2.47
C GLN A 109 1.74 5.81 2.10
N THR A 110 1.34 4.70 2.71
CA THR A 110 0.03 4.07 2.54
C THR A 110 -0.30 3.27 3.79
N GLU A 111 -1.52 3.37 4.28
CA GLU A 111 -1.94 2.74 5.53
C GLU A 111 -0.92 3.00 6.68
N ASN A 112 -0.31 1.93 7.18
CA ASN A 112 0.71 1.93 8.23
C ASN A 112 2.14 1.70 7.70
N LEU A 113 2.35 1.90 6.40
CA LEU A 113 3.59 1.56 5.71
C LEU A 113 4.20 2.79 5.04
N VAL A 114 5.52 2.93 5.16
CA VAL A 114 6.31 3.94 4.48
C VAL A 114 7.35 3.23 3.64
N VAL A 115 7.38 3.52 2.34
CA VAL A 115 8.37 3.00 1.40
C VAL A 115 9.16 4.16 0.84
N TYR A 116 10.48 4.02 0.83
CA TYR A 116 11.34 5.02 0.24
C TYR A 116 12.58 4.39 -0.37
N SER A 117 13.14 5.08 -1.35
CA SER A 117 14.37 4.65 -2.01
C SER A 117 15.48 5.66 -1.83
N TYR A 118 16.72 5.19 -1.82
CA TYR A 118 17.92 6.03 -1.80
C TYR A 118 19.05 5.34 -2.54
N TRP A 119 20.07 6.11 -2.92
CA TRP A 119 21.29 5.57 -3.51
C TRP A 119 22.31 5.29 -2.42
N ASN A 120 22.76 4.04 -2.28
CA ASN A 120 23.87 3.69 -1.40
C ASN A 120 25.19 3.94 -2.13
N GLN A 121 25.92 4.97 -1.73
CA GLN A 121 27.16 5.40 -2.38
C GLN A 121 28.32 4.44 -2.12
N ARG A 122 28.41 3.84 -0.93
CA ARG A 122 29.46 2.86 -0.60
C ARG A 122 29.34 1.59 -1.43
N LYS A 123 28.10 1.14 -1.69
CA LYS A 123 27.81 -0.12 -2.39
C LYS A 123 27.35 0.08 -3.84
N GLU A 124 27.33 1.33 -4.31
CA GLU A 124 26.95 1.73 -5.68
C GLU A 124 25.66 1.09 -6.18
N ARG A 125 24.60 1.14 -5.37
CA ARG A 125 23.33 0.48 -5.68
C ARG A 125 22.12 1.23 -5.17
N GLN A 126 21.01 1.04 -5.87
CA GLN A 126 19.71 1.55 -5.43
C GLN A 126 19.13 0.62 -4.36
N GLU A 127 18.78 1.20 -3.21
CA GLU A 127 18.11 0.49 -2.12
C GLU A 127 16.70 1.05 -1.94
N VAL A 128 15.75 0.16 -1.62
CA VAL A 128 14.37 0.48 -1.27
C VAL A 128 14.14 -0.03 0.14
N ALA A 129 13.90 0.89 1.07
CA ALA A 129 13.59 0.56 2.45
C ALA A 129 12.09 0.69 2.70
N VAL A 130 11.60 -0.19 3.56
CA VAL A 130 10.21 -0.29 3.97
C VAL A 130 10.15 -0.22 5.48
N LEU A 131 9.24 0.60 6.01
CA LEU A 131 8.91 0.67 7.42
C LEU A 131 7.43 0.33 7.58
N GLU A 132 7.12 -0.66 8.43
CA GLU A 132 5.75 -1.00 8.81
C GLU A 132 5.53 -0.69 10.30
N LEU A 133 4.49 0.10 10.59
CA LEU A 133 4.20 0.61 11.92
C LEU A 133 3.01 -0.14 12.53
N PHE A 134 3.14 -0.55 13.78
CA PHE A 134 2.08 -1.21 14.54
C PHE A 134 1.91 -0.57 15.91
N GLU A 135 0.69 -0.57 16.43
CA GLU A 135 0.42 -0.07 17.76
C GLU A 135 1.16 -0.92 18.81
N ARG A 136 1.62 -0.28 19.89
CA ARG A 136 2.11 -0.96 21.09
C ARG A 136 0.93 -1.03 22.04
N THR A 137 0.16 -2.10 21.93
CA THR A 137 -1.06 -2.24 22.70
C THR A 137 -1.21 -3.68 23.14
N ASP A 138 -1.66 -3.86 24.39
CA ASP A 138 -1.92 -5.17 24.99
C ASP A 138 -3.34 -5.68 24.67
N VAL A 139 -4.07 -4.98 23.79
CA VAL A 139 -5.41 -5.38 23.34
C VAL A 139 -5.26 -6.60 22.45
N GLU A 140 -5.50 -7.75 23.06
CA GLU A 140 -5.51 -9.04 22.38
C GLU A 140 -6.84 -9.20 21.63
N ILE A 141 -6.84 -8.90 20.32
CA ILE A 141 -7.96 -9.25 19.46
C ILE A 141 -7.78 -10.70 19.04
N ALA A 142 -8.45 -11.60 19.77
CA ALA A 142 -8.30 -13.05 19.64
C ALA A 142 -9.12 -13.66 18.48
N SER A 143 -9.98 -12.89 17.81
CA SER A 143 -10.83 -13.41 16.74
C SER A 143 -11.14 -12.40 15.63
N ALA A 144 -11.39 -12.90 14.42
CA ALA A 144 -11.85 -12.09 13.29
C ALA A 144 -13.17 -11.37 13.59
N ALA A 145 -14.06 -11.98 14.39
CA ALA A 145 -15.33 -11.35 14.80
C ALA A 145 -15.08 -10.11 15.68
N GLN A 146 -14.13 -10.18 16.62
CA GLN A 146 -13.72 -9.02 17.41
C GLN A 146 -13.05 -7.95 16.53
N MET A 147 -12.25 -8.35 15.54
CA MET A 147 -11.68 -7.40 14.57
C MET A 147 -12.75 -6.66 13.76
N VAL A 148 -13.79 -7.35 13.30
CA VAL A 148 -14.91 -6.71 12.58
C VAL A 148 -15.62 -5.69 13.47
N ARG A 149 -15.84 -6.01 14.75
CA ARG A 149 -16.39 -5.07 15.72
C ARG A 149 -15.47 -3.87 15.96
N PHE A 150 -14.17 -4.10 16.05
CA PHE A 150 -13.18 -3.04 16.22
C PHE A 150 -13.11 -2.12 15.00
N ASN A 151 -13.09 -2.67 13.78
CA ASN A 151 -13.13 -1.88 12.56
C ASN A 151 -14.44 -1.06 12.44
N SER A 152 -15.53 -1.53 13.05
CA SER A 152 -16.84 -0.87 13.03
C SER A 152 -17.04 0.09 14.20
N SER A 153 -16.19 0.06 15.24
CA SER A 153 -16.37 0.87 16.44
C SER A 153 -16.06 2.36 16.22
N GLY A 154 -15.47 2.72 15.08
CA GLY A 154 -15.16 4.10 14.74
C GLY A 154 -14.15 4.74 15.69
N SER A 155 -13.32 3.93 16.35
CA SER A 155 -12.24 4.41 17.22
C SER A 155 -11.36 5.40 16.45
N ALA A 156 -11.56 6.69 16.70
CA ALA A 156 -10.81 7.74 16.04
C ALA A 156 -9.39 7.79 16.60
N PHE A 157 -8.40 7.80 15.72
CA PHE A 157 -7.01 7.99 16.11
C PHE A 157 -6.83 9.40 16.71
N ASP A 158 -6.26 9.49 17.91
CA ASP A 158 -5.99 10.75 18.62
C ASP A 158 -4.49 11.00 18.71
N SER A 159 -3.98 11.91 17.87
CA SER A 159 -2.56 12.33 17.85
C SER A 159 -2.05 12.85 19.21
N LEU A 160 -2.92 13.35 20.10
CA LEU A 160 -2.52 13.87 21.41
C LEU A 160 -2.29 12.78 22.45
N ARG A 161 -2.87 11.59 22.23
CA ARG A 161 -2.80 10.44 23.15
C ARG A 161 -2.12 9.23 22.53
N ALA A 162 -1.67 9.33 21.29
CA ALA A 162 -1.07 8.22 20.57
C ALA A 162 0.31 7.87 21.14
N ASP A 163 0.48 6.60 21.52
CA ASP A 163 1.78 6.06 21.90
C ASP A 163 2.71 5.89 20.69
N LYS A 164 4.02 5.80 20.95
CA LYS A 164 4.99 5.52 19.90
C LYS A 164 4.80 4.10 19.35
N PRO A 165 4.74 3.91 18.03
CA PRO A 165 4.52 2.60 17.44
C PRO A 165 5.72 1.67 17.61
N SER A 166 5.48 0.38 17.39
CA SER A 166 6.52 -0.58 17.06
C SER A 166 6.76 -0.53 15.55
N VAL A 167 8.02 -0.37 15.14
CA VAL A 167 8.40 -0.18 13.73
C VAL A 167 9.25 -1.36 13.29
N HIS A 168 8.84 -2.02 12.22
CA HIS A 168 9.60 -3.09 11.57
C HIS A 168 10.16 -2.52 10.27
N GLY A 169 11.47 -2.59 10.11
CA GLY A 169 12.17 -2.04 8.96
C GLY A 169 12.96 -3.08 8.21
N GLN A 170 12.91 -3.06 6.88
CA GLN A 170 13.74 -3.91 6.03
C GLN A 170 14.11 -3.15 4.76
N ALA A 171 15.31 -3.43 4.23
CA ALA A 171 15.79 -2.84 2.99
C ALA A 171 15.98 -3.91 1.91
N TYR A 172 15.72 -3.53 0.67
CA TYR A 172 15.86 -4.34 -0.52
C TYR A 172 16.70 -3.61 -1.57
N LEU A 173 17.15 -4.35 -2.57
CA LEU A 173 17.91 -3.85 -3.71
C LEU A 173 16.97 -3.77 -4.90
N LEU A 174 16.93 -2.61 -5.54
CA LEU A 174 16.27 -2.45 -6.83
C LEU A 174 17.36 -2.47 -7.91
N PRO A 175 17.37 -3.43 -8.84
CA PRO A 175 18.44 -3.55 -9.84
C PRO A 175 18.40 -2.44 -10.90
N GLN A 176 17.38 -1.59 -10.89
CA GLN A 176 17.23 -0.46 -11.81
C GLN A 176 17.10 0.85 -11.02
N GLY A 177 17.45 1.95 -11.67
CA GLY A 177 17.24 3.28 -11.09
C GLY A 177 15.76 3.59 -10.95
N LEU A 178 15.43 4.47 -10.01
CA LEU A 178 14.06 4.88 -9.72
C LEU A 178 13.92 6.39 -9.94
N ARG A 179 12.79 6.81 -10.50
CA ARG A 179 12.46 8.23 -10.76
C ARG A 179 11.24 8.72 -10.00
N ALA A 180 10.33 7.82 -9.64
CA ALA A 180 9.15 8.12 -8.83
C ALA A 180 8.58 6.83 -8.22
N LEU A 181 7.86 7.00 -7.12
CA LEU A 181 7.08 5.95 -6.47
C LEU A 181 5.63 6.42 -6.33
N ALA A 182 4.70 5.49 -6.51
CA ALA A 182 3.30 5.66 -6.18
C ALA A 182 2.73 4.35 -5.62
N VAL A 183 1.53 4.43 -5.04
CA VAL A 183 0.80 3.28 -4.52
C VAL A 183 -0.57 3.24 -5.18
N THR A 184 -1.09 2.05 -5.42
CA THR A 184 -2.44 1.88 -5.95
C THR A 184 -3.50 2.16 -4.87
N THR A 185 -4.50 2.97 -5.21
CA THR A 185 -5.63 3.30 -4.33
C THR A 185 -6.94 2.76 -4.92
N THR A 186 -7.81 2.22 -4.07
CA THR A 186 -9.13 1.68 -4.45
C THR A 186 -10.21 2.27 -3.55
N LEU A 187 -11.46 2.21 -4.00
CA LEU A 187 -12.58 2.94 -3.39
C LEU A 187 -12.80 2.58 -1.91
N ARG A 188 -12.62 1.31 -1.54
CA ARG A 188 -12.86 0.78 -0.20
C ARG A 188 -11.60 0.26 0.50
N GLY A 189 -10.45 0.27 -0.17
CA GLY A 189 -9.19 -0.25 0.38
C GLY A 189 -9.25 -1.72 0.78
N VAL A 190 -10.06 -2.51 0.08
CA VAL A 190 -10.17 -3.97 0.27
C VAL A 190 -9.10 -4.68 -0.55
N THR A 191 -8.90 -4.21 -1.79
CA THR A 191 -7.91 -4.77 -2.71
C THR A 191 -6.49 -4.56 -2.15
N PRO A 192 -5.64 -5.61 -2.12
CA PRO A 192 -4.23 -5.48 -1.78
C PRO A 192 -3.53 -4.37 -2.57
N LYS A 193 -2.79 -3.51 -1.87
CA LYS A 193 -2.04 -2.42 -2.49
C LYS A 193 -0.87 -2.97 -3.31
N ALA A 194 -0.55 -2.33 -4.42
CA ALA A 194 0.68 -2.53 -5.19
C ALA A 194 1.48 -1.21 -5.24
N PHE A 195 2.80 -1.33 -5.29
CA PHE A 195 3.71 -0.21 -5.46
C PHE A 195 4.04 -0.04 -6.93
N LEU A 196 3.89 1.18 -7.43
CA LEU A 196 4.20 1.54 -8.80
C LEU A 196 5.54 2.26 -8.82
N ALA A 197 6.53 1.65 -9.45
CA ALA A 197 7.88 2.17 -9.59
C ALA A 197 8.07 2.71 -11.01
N ALA A 198 8.34 4.02 -11.11
CA ALA A 198 8.82 4.63 -12.35
C ALA A 198 10.32 4.36 -12.47
N LEU A 199 10.69 3.47 -13.38
CA LEU A 199 12.07 3.04 -13.57
C LEU A 199 12.87 4.08 -14.36
N SER A 200 14.19 4.05 -14.23
CA SER A 200 15.10 4.90 -15.01
C SER A 200 15.03 4.65 -16.52
N THR A 201 14.51 3.49 -16.91
CA THR A 201 14.20 3.06 -18.29
C THR A 201 12.92 3.68 -18.87
N ASP A 202 12.26 4.61 -18.15
CA ASP A 202 11.01 5.24 -18.59
C ASP A 202 9.83 4.24 -18.70
N GLN A 203 9.90 3.14 -17.94
CA GLN A 203 8.85 2.15 -17.80
C GLN A 203 8.20 2.18 -16.41
N VAL A 204 6.96 1.71 -16.32
CA VAL A 204 6.23 1.62 -15.06
C VAL A 204 6.16 0.16 -14.62
N LEU A 205 6.80 -0.16 -13.50
CA LEU A 205 6.79 -1.48 -12.88
C LEU A 205 5.77 -1.53 -11.75
N SER A 206 4.91 -2.56 -11.75
CA SER A 206 4.02 -2.86 -10.63
C SER A 206 4.64 -3.92 -9.72
N LEU A 207 4.93 -3.56 -8.48
CA LEU A 207 5.44 -4.45 -7.45
C LEU A 207 4.33 -4.79 -6.47
N ASP A 208 4.07 -6.09 -6.26
CA ASP A 208 3.16 -6.55 -5.22
C ASP A 208 3.71 -6.18 -3.84
N ARG A 209 2.85 -5.67 -2.95
CA ARG A 209 3.18 -5.36 -1.55
C ARG A 209 3.87 -6.53 -0.85
N ARG A 210 3.56 -7.78 -1.18
CA ARG A 210 4.17 -8.98 -0.59
C ARG A 210 5.70 -9.03 -0.73
N PHE A 211 6.27 -8.38 -1.74
CA PHE A 211 7.74 -8.27 -1.87
C PHE A 211 8.34 -7.18 -0.98
N LEU A 212 7.54 -6.19 -0.59
CA LEU A 212 7.92 -5.04 0.23
C LEU A 212 7.32 -5.19 1.64
N ASP A 213 7.58 -6.34 2.28
CA ASP A 213 7.11 -6.65 3.63
C ASP A 213 8.32 -6.88 4.57
N PRO A 214 8.51 -6.04 5.61
CA PRO A 214 9.68 -6.15 6.47
C PRO A 214 9.72 -7.43 7.32
N ARG A 215 8.62 -8.18 7.41
CA ARG A 215 8.52 -9.42 8.18
C ARG A 215 8.93 -10.67 7.39
N ARG A 216 9.34 -10.52 6.12
CA ARG A 216 9.79 -11.66 5.30
C ARG A 216 10.94 -12.41 6.00
N PRO A 217 10.81 -13.73 6.25
CA PRO A 217 11.79 -14.47 7.03
C PRO A 217 13.11 -14.59 6.27
N THR A 218 14.23 -14.33 6.95
CA THR A 218 15.59 -14.50 6.40
C THR A 218 16.11 -15.93 6.54
N ALA A 219 15.62 -16.66 7.54
CA ALA A 219 15.89 -18.07 7.76
C ALA A 219 14.81 -18.94 7.12
N LYS A 220 14.89 -20.26 7.36
CA LYS A 220 13.84 -21.20 6.96
C LYS A 220 12.49 -20.73 7.54
N PRO A 221 11.44 -20.60 6.73
CA PRO A 221 10.13 -20.16 7.21
C PRO A 221 9.61 -21.04 8.34
N THR A 222 9.07 -20.39 9.37
CA THR A 222 8.37 -21.08 10.46
C THR A 222 6.96 -21.49 10.00
N PRO A 223 6.27 -22.41 10.72
CA PRO A 223 4.88 -22.74 10.43
C PRO A 223 3.96 -21.51 10.45
N GLU A 224 4.22 -20.55 11.34
CA GLU A 224 3.46 -19.30 11.43
C GLU A 224 3.68 -18.41 10.20
N ASP A 225 4.93 -18.29 9.72
CA ASP A 225 5.23 -17.53 8.49
C ASP A 225 4.54 -18.13 7.26
N LEU A 226 4.43 -19.46 7.20
CA LEU A 226 3.76 -20.19 6.13
C LEU A 226 2.24 -20.01 6.19
N GLU A 227 1.64 -20.00 7.39
CA GLU A 227 0.20 -19.73 7.59
C GLU A 227 -0.16 -18.30 7.16
N GLU A 228 0.72 -17.32 7.40
CA GLU A 228 0.57 -15.95 6.89
C GLU A 228 0.84 -15.81 5.38
N GLY A 229 1.44 -16.82 4.74
CA GLY A 229 1.84 -16.77 3.34
C GLY A 229 3.01 -15.81 3.07
N LEU A 230 3.92 -15.63 4.04
CA LEU A 230 5.08 -14.76 3.89
C LEU A 230 6.08 -15.34 2.88
N VAL A 231 6.47 -14.52 1.91
CA VAL A 231 7.51 -14.89 0.94
C VAL A 231 8.88 -14.79 1.62
N PRO A 232 9.75 -15.82 1.56
CA PRO A 232 11.10 -15.76 2.13
C PRO A 232 11.85 -14.53 1.63
N TYR A 233 12.67 -13.92 2.50
CA TYR A 233 13.42 -12.72 2.17
C TYR A 233 14.40 -13.00 1.02
N ALA A 234 14.24 -12.22 -0.05
CA ALA A 234 15.20 -12.11 -1.12
C ALA A 234 15.61 -10.65 -1.21
N PRO A 235 16.92 -10.32 -1.11
CA PRO A 235 17.38 -8.94 -1.06
C PRO A 235 17.09 -8.20 -2.37
N VAL A 236 17.14 -8.88 -3.52
CA VAL A 236 16.89 -8.26 -4.82
C VAL A 236 15.40 -8.32 -5.16
N LEU A 237 14.80 -7.17 -5.44
CA LEU A 237 13.42 -7.09 -5.89
C LEU A 237 13.30 -7.61 -7.33
N PRO A 238 12.30 -8.46 -7.62
CA PRO A 238 12.13 -9.02 -8.95
C PRO A 238 11.61 -7.95 -9.92
N VAL A 239 12.34 -7.73 -11.02
CA VAL A 239 11.84 -6.92 -12.15
C VAL A 239 11.35 -7.86 -13.21
N MET A 240 10.08 -8.26 -13.10
CA MET A 240 9.45 -9.16 -14.04
C MET A 240 8.90 -8.37 -15.23
N PRO A 241 9.22 -8.74 -16.49
CA PRO A 241 8.66 -8.09 -17.67
C PRO A 241 7.12 -8.11 -17.70
N THR A 242 6.51 -9.17 -17.18
CA THR A 242 5.05 -9.31 -17.05
C THR A 242 4.42 -8.36 -16.05
N ALA A 243 5.21 -7.76 -15.16
CA ALA A 243 4.78 -6.76 -14.18
C ALA A 243 4.98 -5.32 -14.67
N VAL A 244 5.55 -5.13 -15.86
CA VAL A 244 5.71 -3.80 -16.48
C VAL A 244 4.40 -3.38 -17.13
N LEU A 245 3.72 -2.41 -16.52
CA LEU A 245 2.40 -1.93 -16.92
C LEU A 245 2.41 -1.19 -18.27
N SER A 246 3.54 -0.56 -18.60
CA SER A 246 3.68 0.18 -19.85
C SER A 246 4.04 -0.73 -21.04
N TYR A 247 4.28 -2.02 -20.81
CA TYR A 247 4.60 -3.03 -21.82
C TYR A 247 5.66 -2.53 -22.83
N ASN A 248 5.28 -2.30 -24.08
CA ASN A 248 6.16 -1.82 -25.16
C ASN A 248 6.14 -0.29 -25.35
N ARG A 249 5.43 0.45 -24.48
CA ARG A 249 5.35 1.91 -24.51
C ARG A 249 6.27 2.49 -23.44
N THR A 250 7.31 3.20 -23.87
CA THR A 250 8.17 3.99 -22.97
C THR A 250 7.58 5.38 -22.78
N VAL A 251 7.46 5.84 -21.54
CA VAL A 251 6.95 7.17 -21.20
C VAL A 251 8.14 8.09 -21.03
N HIS A 252 8.55 8.79 -22.08
CA HIS A 252 9.83 9.51 -22.05
C HIS A 252 9.88 10.53 -20.93
N ARG A 253 11.04 10.63 -20.26
CA ARG A 253 11.25 11.54 -19.12
C ARG A 253 10.18 11.36 -18.04
N LEU A 254 9.87 10.12 -17.67
CA LEU A 254 8.88 9.81 -16.65
C LEU A 254 9.21 10.54 -15.34
N ARG A 255 8.30 11.41 -14.89
CA ARG A 255 8.48 12.31 -13.74
C ARG A 255 7.65 11.90 -12.54
N ALA A 256 6.42 11.43 -12.78
CA ALA A 256 5.52 11.06 -11.70
C ALA A 256 4.46 10.06 -12.18
N ILE A 257 3.87 9.37 -11.20
CA ILE A 257 2.72 8.50 -11.36
C ILE A 257 1.63 9.01 -10.42
N ARG A 258 0.40 9.07 -10.92
CA ARG A 258 -0.80 9.37 -10.13
C ARG A 258 -1.78 8.22 -10.27
N VAL A 259 -2.41 7.88 -9.15
CA VAL A 259 -3.44 6.83 -9.10
C VAL A 259 -4.70 7.43 -8.51
N ALA A 260 -5.83 7.07 -9.08
CA ALA A 260 -7.15 7.38 -8.55
C ALA A 260 -8.00 6.11 -8.48
N PRO A 261 -8.85 5.95 -7.45
CA PRO A 261 -9.73 4.80 -7.34
C PRO A 261 -10.74 4.76 -8.50
N ALA A 262 -11.04 3.56 -9.01
CA ALA A 262 -12.17 3.37 -9.91
C ALA A 262 -13.46 3.10 -9.11
N ARG A 263 -14.60 3.09 -9.80
CA ARG A 263 -15.89 2.71 -9.18
C ARG A 263 -15.93 1.23 -8.74
N ILE A 264 -15.14 0.40 -9.42
CA ILE A 264 -15.01 -1.03 -9.21
C ILE A 264 -13.80 -1.24 -8.29
N GLU A 265 -13.95 -2.03 -7.22
CA GLU A 265 -12.98 -2.13 -6.12
C GLU A 265 -11.67 -2.79 -6.56
N SER A 266 -11.74 -3.74 -7.50
CA SER A 266 -10.56 -4.46 -8.00
C SER A 266 -9.63 -3.60 -8.88
N THR A 267 -10.10 -2.42 -9.31
CA THR A 267 -9.47 -1.62 -10.36
C THR A 267 -9.15 -0.21 -9.88
N CYS A 268 -8.05 0.36 -10.37
CA CYS A 268 -7.72 1.77 -10.22
C CYS A 268 -7.24 2.39 -11.54
N HIS A 269 -7.36 3.70 -11.64
CA HIS A 269 -6.90 4.49 -12.79
C HIS A 269 -5.48 4.96 -12.52
N MET A 270 -4.53 4.59 -13.39
CA MET A 270 -3.14 5.04 -13.29
C MET A 270 -2.79 5.95 -14.46
N VAL A 271 -2.23 7.12 -14.15
CA VAL A 271 -1.63 8.02 -15.13
C VAL A 271 -0.16 8.21 -14.78
N ALA A 272 0.72 7.82 -15.71
CA ALA A 272 2.14 8.08 -15.67
C ALA A 272 2.46 9.24 -16.62
N PHE A 273 3.17 10.26 -16.15
CA PHE A 273 3.46 11.43 -16.97
C PHE A 273 4.90 11.92 -16.84
N GLY A 274 5.39 12.46 -17.96
CA GLY A 274 6.77 12.89 -18.15
C GLY A 274 6.85 13.96 -19.22
N ALA A 275 7.54 13.67 -20.32
CA ALA A 275 7.35 14.34 -21.59
C ALA A 275 6.04 13.86 -22.26
N ASP A 276 5.76 12.56 -22.14
CA ASP A 276 4.52 11.93 -22.61
C ASP A 276 3.57 11.63 -21.46
N ILE A 277 2.32 11.31 -21.81
CA ILE A 277 1.29 10.86 -20.86
C ILE A 277 0.86 9.45 -21.25
N PHE A 278 0.89 8.53 -20.28
CA PHE A 278 0.42 7.17 -20.43
C PHE A 278 -0.65 6.88 -19.38
N TYR A 279 -1.77 6.30 -19.82
CA TYR A 279 -2.89 5.94 -18.97
C TYR A 279 -3.18 4.46 -19.11
N THR A 280 -3.42 3.79 -17.97
CA THR A 280 -3.93 2.42 -17.96
C THR A 280 -4.77 2.17 -16.70
N ARG A 281 -5.58 1.12 -16.75
CA ARG A 281 -6.27 0.57 -15.59
C ARG A 281 -5.37 -0.49 -14.95
N VAL A 282 -5.23 -0.44 -13.62
CA VAL A 282 -4.39 -1.40 -12.88
C VAL A 282 -5.28 -2.20 -11.94
N THR A 283 -5.10 -3.52 -11.95
CA THR A 283 -5.83 -4.47 -11.09
C THR A 283 -4.85 -5.24 -10.20
N PRO A 284 -4.50 -4.72 -9.01
CA PRO A 284 -3.46 -5.30 -8.15
C PRO A 284 -3.70 -6.76 -7.77
N ALA A 285 -4.96 -7.15 -7.56
CA ALA A 285 -5.35 -8.50 -7.16
C ALA A 285 -6.25 -9.21 -8.19
N LYS A 286 -6.07 -8.88 -9.49
CA LYS A 286 -6.97 -9.27 -10.59
C LYS A 286 -8.39 -8.71 -10.41
N ALA A 287 -9.19 -8.75 -11.48
CA ALA A 287 -10.55 -8.23 -11.49
C ALA A 287 -11.55 -9.20 -10.83
N PHE A 288 -11.50 -9.34 -9.50
CA PHE A 288 -12.33 -10.30 -8.76
C PHE A 288 -13.83 -9.95 -8.69
N ASP A 289 -14.19 -8.71 -9.00
CA ASP A 289 -15.57 -8.18 -8.99
C ASP A 289 -16.13 -7.98 -10.40
N CYS A 290 -15.42 -8.48 -11.42
CA CYS A 290 -15.85 -8.51 -12.82
C CYS A 290 -15.81 -9.95 -13.35
N LEU A 291 -16.68 -10.26 -14.31
CA LEU A 291 -16.51 -11.47 -15.10
C LEU A 291 -15.30 -11.31 -16.01
N GLY A 292 -14.47 -12.35 -16.10
CA GLY A 292 -13.34 -12.36 -17.01
C GLY A 292 -13.81 -12.26 -18.47
N GLU A 293 -13.01 -11.63 -19.32
CA GLU A 293 -13.30 -11.52 -20.75
C GLU A 293 -13.39 -12.91 -21.41
N ASP A 294 -12.66 -13.89 -20.88
CA ASP A 294 -12.65 -15.29 -21.33
C ASP A 294 -13.79 -16.15 -20.76
N PHE A 295 -14.81 -15.54 -20.13
CA PHE A 295 -15.91 -16.30 -19.53
C PHE A 295 -16.73 -17.02 -20.63
N ASN A 296 -16.87 -18.34 -20.52
CA ASN A 296 -17.56 -19.15 -21.52
C ASN A 296 -19.08 -19.09 -21.34
N TYR A 297 -19.68 -17.98 -21.81
CA TYR A 297 -21.13 -17.77 -21.81
C TYR A 297 -21.88 -18.88 -22.55
N LEU A 298 -21.30 -19.41 -23.63
CA LEU A 298 -21.93 -20.46 -24.43
C LEU A 298 -22.13 -21.74 -23.60
N SER A 299 -21.09 -22.19 -22.90
CA SER A 299 -21.19 -23.36 -22.03
C SER A 299 -22.22 -23.17 -20.93
N LEU A 300 -22.27 -21.99 -20.29
CA LEU A 300 -23.26 -21.70 -19.25
C LEU A 300 -24.68 -21.80 -19.80
N ILE A 301 -24.95 -21.15 -20.93
CA ILE A 301 -26.28 -21.14 -21.56
C ILE A 301 -26.68 -22.56 -21.98
N LEU A 302 -25.79 -23.30 -22.63
CA LEU A 302 -26.05 -24.68 -23.07
C LEU A 302 -26.34 -25.60 -21.89
N SER A 303 -25.59 -25.49 -20.78
CA SER A 303 -25.84 -26.29 -19.58
C SER A 303 -27.20 -25.97 -18.95
N VAL A 304 -27.59 -24.70 -18.88
CA VAL A 304 -28.91 -24.30 -18.34
C VAL A 304 -30.05 -24.83 -19.22
N VAL A 305 -29.93 -24.70 -20.54
CA VAL A 305 -30.93 -25.20 -21.49
C VAL A 305 -31.02 -26.73 -21.44
N ALA A 306 -29.88 -27.42 -21.43
CA ALA A 306 -29.84 -28.88 -21.36
C ALA A 306 -30.47 -29.39 -20.06
N LEU A 307 -30.16 -28.76 -18.92
CA LEU A 307 -30.75 -29.11 -17.63
C LEU A 307 -32.26 -28.85 -17.63
N GLY A 308 -32.70 -27.70 -18.16
CA GLY A 308 -34.13 -27.39 -18.29
C GLY A 308 -34.89 -28.39 -19.16
N ALA A 309 -34.33 -28.77 -20.31
CA ALA A 309 -34.92 -29.78 -21.20
C ALA A 309 -34.95 -31.17 -20.54
N ALA A 310 -33.89 -31.56 -19.82
CA ALA A 310 -33.84 -32.81 -19.08
C ALA A 310 -34.89 -32.84 -17.96
N THR A 311 -35.03 -31.77 -17.18
CA THR A 311 -36.06 -31.66 -16.14
C THR A 311 -37.46 -31.75 -16.73
N TRP A 312 -37.73 -31.04 -17.83
CA TRP A 312 -39.03 -31.12 -18.51
C TRP A 312 -39.33 -32.54 -18.99
N ALA A 313 -38.37 -33.21 -19.63
CA ALA A 313 -38.52 -34.58 -20.08
C ALA A 313 -38.81 -35.53 -18.92
N VAL A 314 -38.06 -35.42 -17.81
CA VAL A 314 -38.27 -36.25 -16.60
C VAL A 314 -39.67 -36.03 -16.03
N VAL A 315 -40.12 -34.78 -15.88
CA VAL A 315 -41.47 -34.47 -15.38
C VAL A 315 -42.54 -35.06 -16.30
N TRP A 316 -42.37 -34.95 -17.61
CA TRP A 316 -43.30 -35.51 -18.58
C TRP A 316 -43.38 -37.04 -18.51
N PHE A 317 -42.24 -37.72 -18.44
CA PHE A 317 -42.19 -39.17 -18.28
C PHE A 317 -42.79 -39.63 -16.94
N GLN A 318 -42.51 -38.90 -15.86
CA GLN A 318 -43.04 -39.20 -14.54
C GLN A 318 -44.57 -39.03 -14.50
N ALA A 319 -45.11 -37.93 -15.03
CA ALA A 319 -46.56 -37.71 -15.10
C ALA A 319 -47.27 -38.82 -15.90
N ARG A 320 -46.67 -39.27 -17.01
CA ARG A 320 -47.21 -40.42 -17.78
C ARG A 320 -47.17 -41.71 -16.97
N LYS A 321 -46.07 -41.96 -16.25
CA LYS A 321 -45.92 -43.15 -15.41
C LYS A 321 -46.93 -43.15 -14.25
N ASP A 322 -47.13 -42.02 -13.59
CA ASP A 322 -48.08 -41.87 -12.48
C ASP A 322 -49.53 -42.01 -12.96
N LEU A 323 -49.87 -41.42 -14.11
CA LEU A 323 -51.18 -41.63 -14.74
C LEU A 323 -51.41 -43.12 -15.06
N ALA A 324 -50.43 -43.79 -15.67
CA ALA A 324 -50.54 -45.22 -15.99
C ALA A 324 -50.65 -46.12 -14.75
N ALA A 325 -50.04 -45.72 -13.63
CA ALA A 325 -50.17 -46.43 -12.36
C ALA A 325 -51.54 -46.20 -11.70
N ALA A 326 -52.11 -44.99 -11.79
CA ALA A 326 -53.41 -44.65 -11.23
C ALA A 326 -54.60 -45.25 -12.02
N TRP A 327 -54.38 -45.62 -13.28
CA TRP A 327 -55.39 -46.24 -14.15
C TRP A 327 -55.34 -47.78 -14.14
N LYS A 328 -54.52 -48.36 -13.25
CA LYS A 328 -54.56 -49.79 -12.88
C LYS A 328 -55.40 -49.98 -11.63
#